data_AF-A0A1V6Y9L9-F1
#
_entry.id   AF-A0A1V6Y9L9-F1
#
_cell.length_a   1.000
_cell.length_b   1.000
_cell.length_c   1.000
_cell.angle_alpha   90.00
_cell.angle_beta   90.00
_cell.angle_gamma   90.00
#
_symmetry.space_group_name_H-M   'P 1'
#
loop_
_entity.id
_entity.type
_entity.pdbx_description
1 polymer ?
#
loop_
_entity_poly.entity_id
_entity_poly.type
_entity_poly.pdbx_seq_one_letter_code
_entity_poly.pdbx_strand_id
1 'polypeptide(L)'
;MSPKCCDAQQEPQRPAPGVIIAKCAAMRQFSVLRVPGVDKTVEVNVSSSSANPLPTHQNLGSNVTTGRKFNDLHQPPNHPALTSQLHAHGLSLDNRSTSPPQSPNVPYTEYAFVDSQQLLSLPSEDVAFLTSKGCLSLPASNAIDEFAQQYFKRIHPLVPVLDEAKFWCIYRSKQATGSKISLFVLQSLIFASCPFASLETLLQCGFNDRRDAQKQLYDRAKLLFELRTEKLSHANAQGAVLLTHYISAEDPQAGSLWVTRAIEQAILIDAQPSLLVENVATSLKKRLWWSILLRDRSLCIGLRRRPQVTSSFYRWSDWLSIEDFSEELYQSRVYDYNTKRVLFGALQNQWRLVENKNHQKITHRVETADTASNLTEHDVDVRRQ
;
A
#
# COMPACT_ATOMS: atom_id res chain seq x y z
N MET A 1 -19.72 -58.82 8.72
CA MET A 1 -20.98 -58.03 8.73
C MET A 1 -20.88 -57.04 9.88
N SER A 2 -20.79 -55.74 9.57
CA SER A 2 -21.11 -54.64 10.50
C SER A 2 -22.65 -54.53 10.66
N PRO A 3 -23.29 -53.57 11.39
CA PRO A 3 -22.79 -52.50 12.31
C PRO A 3 -23.72 -52.15 13.54
N LYS A 4 -23.36 -51.05 14.26
CA LYS A 4 -24.17 -50.08 15.09
C LYS A 4 -24.31 -50.37 16.61
N CYS A 5 -24.23 -49.42 17.56
CA CYS A 5 -24.36 -47.93 17.62
C CYS A 5 -23.16 -47.30 18.37
N CYS A 6 -22.60 -46.11 18.10
CA CYS A 6 -23.11 -44.72 17.91
C CYS A 6 -23.58 -44.01 19.19
N ASP A 7 -22.63 -43.40 19.92
CA ASP A 7 -22.86 -42.28 20.82
C ASP A 7 -22.42 -40.97 20.16
N ALA A 8 -23.32 -39.98 20.20
CA ALA A 8 -23.13 -38.65 19.66
C ALA A 8 -22.50 -37.72 20.72
N GLN A 9 -21.39 -37.08 20.39
CA GLN A 9 -20.88 -35.92 21.13
C GLN A 9 -21.02 -34.66 20.29
N GLN A 10 -21.66 -33.66 20.89
CA GLN A 10 -21.94 -32.33 20.39
C GLN A 10 -20.68 -31.54 20.00
N GLU A 11 -20.75 -30.92 18.83
CA GLU A 11 -19.79 -29.98 18.26
C GLU A 11 -19.90 -28.59 18.95
N PRO A 12 -18.81 -27.89 19.28
CA PRO A 12 -18.90 -26.57 19.90
C PRO A 12 -19.22 -25.48 18.87
N GLN A 13 -20.20 -24.65 19.23
CA GLN A 13 -20.80 -23.57 18.43
C GLN A 13 -19.77 -22.56 17.87
N ARG A 14 -19.98 -22.16 16.60
CA ARG A 14 -19.28 -21.05 15.94
C ARG A 14 -19.49 -19.73 16.69
N PRO A 15 -18.47 -18.85 16.79
CA PRO A 15 -18.65 -17.56 17.42
C PRO A 15 -19.52 -16.63 16.58
N ALA A 16 -20.42 -15.89 17.24
CA ALA A 16 -21.37 -14.97 16.66
C ALA A 16 -20.72 -13.75 15.95
N PRO A 17 -21.35 -13.19 14.89
CA PRO A 17 -20.80 -12.12 14.06
C PRO A 17 -20.47 -10.80 14.79
N GLY A 18 -20.95 -10.58 16.02
CA GLY A 18 -20.69 -9.36 16.80
C GLY A 18 -19.24 -9.19 17.28
N VAL A 19 -18.48 -10.27 17.47
CA VAL A 19 -17.10 -10.21 18.02
C VAL A 19 -16.08 -9.71 16.98
N ILE A 20 -16.38 -9.87 15.69
CA ILE A 20 -15.48 -9.46 14.59
C ILE A 20 -15.61 -7.94 14.34
N ILE A 21 -16.82 -7.38 14.48
CA ILE A 21 -17.06 -5.94 14.32
C ILE A 21 -16.32 -5.13 15.41
N ALA A 22 -16.30 -5.61 16.65
CA ALA A 22 -15.55 -4.97 17.74
C ALA A 22 -14.02 -5.03 17.53
N LYS A 23 -13.50 -6.12 16.94
CA LYS A 23 -12.07 -6.25 16.59
C LYS A 23 -11.64 -5.30 15.46
N CYS A 24 -12.51 -5.05 14.49
CA CYS A 24 -12.30 -4.06 13.44
C CYS A 24 -12.25 -2.62 13.99
N ALA A 25 -13.08 -2.28 14.99
CA ALA A 25 -13.07 -0.97 15.62
C ALA A 25 -11.77 -0.69 16.39
N ALA A 26 -11.22 -1.68 17.10
CA ALA A 26 -9.96 -1.53 17.85
C ALA A 26 -8.74 -1.31 16.94
N MET A 27 -8.66 -1.98 15.77
CA MET A 27 -7.60 -1.71 14.80
C MET A 27 -7.76 -0.36 14.09
N ARG A 28 -9.00 0.10 13.85
CA ARG A 28 -9.26 1.48 13.40
C ARG A 28 -8.84 2.51 14.44
N GLN A 29 -8.99 2.22 15.73
CA GLN A 29 -8.53 3.10 16.82
C GLN A 29 -6.99 3.18 16.91
N PHE A 30 -6.26 2.09 16.67
CA PHE A 30 -4.78 2.15 16.55
C PHE A 30 -4.31 2.98 15.34
N SER A 31 -5.13 3.11 14.30
CA SER A 31 -4.87 3.98 13.14
C SER A 31 -5.11 5.47 13.45
N VAL A 32 -5.76 5.78 14.57
CA VAL A 32 -6.00 7.14 15.05
C VAL A 32 -5.12 7.35 16.29
N LEU A 33 -3.81 7.51 16.09
CA LEU A 33 -2.98 8.13 17.11
C LEU A 33 -3.46 9.57 17.29
N ARG A 34 -4.28 9.78 18.33
CA ARG A 34 -4.56 11.11 18.84
C ARG A 34 -3.31 11.57 19.57
N VAL A 35 -2.50 12.40 18.90
CA VAL A 35 -1.37 13.08 19.52
C VAL A 35 -1.94 14.05 20.57
N PRO A 36 -1.61 13.91 21.87
CA PRO A 36 -2.03 14.88 22.87
C PRO A 36 -1.26 16.20 22.61
N GLY A 37 -1.98 17.32 22.41
CA GLY A 37 -1.34 18.64 22.28
C GLY A 37 -1.76 19.51 21.09
N VAL A 38 -2.76 19.12 20.29
CA VAL A 38 -3.32 19.99 19.23
C VAL A 38 -4.78 20.29 19.56
N ASP A 39 -5.01 21.06 20.64
CA ASP A 39 -6.26 21.77 20.87
C ASP A 39 -6.03 23.25 20.55
N LYS A 40 -6.27 23.62 19.29
CA LYS A 40 -6.71 24.97 18.93
C LYS A 40 -7.81 24.85 17.90
N THR A 41 -9.04 24.90 18.40
CA THR A 41 -10.21 25.41 17.69
C THR A 41 -9.84 26.76 17.07
N VAL A 42 -9.81 26.82 15.74
CA VAL A 42 -9.95 28.08 15.01
C VAL A 42 -11.27 27.96 14.27
N GLU A 43 -12.27 28.62 14.83
CA GLU A 43 -13.58 28.79 14.24
C GLU A 43 -13.61 30.19 13.60
N VAL A 44 -14.31 30.29 12.46
CA VAL A 44 -14.85 31.51 11.83
C VAL A 44 -13.81 32.34 11.01
N ASN A 45 -14.01 32.70 9.73
CA ASN A 45 -15.22 33.29 9.17
C ASN A 45 -15.36 33.08 7.64
N VAL A 46 -16.59 32.82 7.21
CA VAL A 46 -17.04 32.93 5.81
C VAL A 46 -17.52 34.37 5.62
N SER A 47 -16.97 35.08 4.64
CA SER A 47 -17.56 36.33 4.16
C SER A 47 -17.54 36.39 2.64
N SER A 48 -18.75 36.44 2.10
CA SER A 48 -19.15 36.70 0.72
C SER A 48 -18.80 38.13 0.27
N SER A 49 -18.35 38.31 -0.98
CA SER A 49 -18.75 39.47 -1.78
C SER A 49 -18.55 39.23 -3.28
N SER A 50 -19.63 39.47 -4.02
CA SER A 50 -19.75 39.65 -5.46
C SER A 50 -19.09 40.97 -5.92
N ALA A 51 -18.56 41.01 -7.15
CA ALA A 51 -18.92 41.97 -8.22
C ALA A 51 -17.80 42.11 -9.27
N ASN A 52 -18.15 41.94 -10.55
CA ASN A 52 -17.35 42.30 -11.74
C ASN A 52 -17.14 43.83 -11.83
N PRO A 53 -16.18 44.31 -12.65
CA PRO A 53 -16.57 44.71 -14.02
C PRO A 53 -15.51 44.47 -15.12
N LEU A 54 -15.99 44.24 -16.35
CA LEU A 54 -15.32 44.53 -17.63
C LEU A 54 -15.57 46.03 -17.97
N PRO A 55 -14.79 46.70 -18.86
CA PRO A 55 -15.11 46.59 -20.30
C PRO A 55 -14.00 46.89 -21.35
N THR A 56 -14.32 46.45 -22.58
CA THR A 56 -14.07 47.05 -23.92
C THR A 56 -12.74 46.90 -24.69
N HIS A 57 -12.81 46.06 -25.72
CA HIS A 57 -12.43 46.21 -27.14
C HIS A 57 -11.48 47.33 -27.59
N GLN A 58 -10.46 46.96 -28.40
CA GLN A 58 -10.24 47.52 -29.74
C GLN A 58 -9.40 46.58 -30.63
N ASN A 59 -9.90 46.36 -31.85
CA ASN A 59 -9.25 45.69 -32.98
C ASN A 59 -8.31 46.66 -33.71
N LEU A 60 -7.16 46.18 -34.19
CA LEU A 60 -6.66 46.52 -35.53
C LEU A 60 -5.61 45.51 -35.98
N GLY A 61 -5.84 44.90 -37.15
CA GLY A 61 -4.93 43.93 -37.77
C GLY A 61 -3.95 44.56 -38.75
N SER A 62 -2.94 43.79 -39.14
CA SER A 62 -2.31 43.86 -40.45
C SER A 62 -1.47 42.62 -40.71
N ASN A 63 -1.78 41.97 -41.83
CA ASN A 63 -1.13 40.79 -42.39
C ASN A 63 0.27 41.12 -42.93
N VAL A 64 1.24 40.21 -42.78
CA VAL A 64 2.26 39.96 -43.82
C VAL A 64 2.52 38.47 -43.90
N THR A 65 2.31 37.95 -45.11
CA THR A 65 2.55 36.59 -45.58
C THR A 65 4.00 36.44 -46.01
N THR A 66 4.72 35.43 -45.52
CA THR A 66 5.78 34.75 -46.28
C THR A 66 5.90 33.32 -45.79
N GLY A 67 5.54 32.38 -46.66
CA GLY A 67 5.62 30.96 -46.38
C GLY A 67 7.05 30.41 -46.51
N ARG A 68 7.32 29.35 -45.74
CA ARG A 68 8.19 28.26 -46.19
C ARG A 68 7.79 26.97 -45.49
N LYS A 69 7.41 25.99 -46.31
CA LYS A 69 7.10 24.60 -45.96
C LYS A 69 8.28 23.94 -45.27
N PHE A 70 8.04 23.23 -44.17
CA PHE A 70 8.74 21.98 -43.83
C PHE A 70 7.72 21.05 -43.15
N ASN A 71 7.42 19.95 -43.83
CA ASN A 71 6.68 18.83 -43.28
C ASN A 71 7.65 18.01 -42.44
N ASP A 72 7.31 17.68 -41.19
CA ASP A 72 7.76 16.45 -40.56
C ASP A 72 6.70 15.98 -39.56
N LEU A 73 6.04 14.87 -39.92
CA LEU A 73 5.22 14.06 -39.04
C LEU A 73 6.15 13.41 -38.01
N HIS A 74 6.03 13.80 -36.73
CA HIS A 74 6.53 12.99 -35.63
C HIS A 74 5.40 12.13 -35.06
N GLN A 75 5.43 10.84 -35.42
CA GLN A 75 4.70 9.75 -34.77
C GLN A 75 5.08 9.65 -33.28
N PRO A 76 4.12 9.36 -32.38
CA PRO A 76 4.42 8.90 -31.03
C PRO A 76 4.91 7.43 -31.06
N PRO A 77 5.68 6.96 -30.05
CA PRO A 77 6.32 5.67 -30.12
C PRO A 77 5.32 4.51 -29.94
N ASN A 78 5.56 3.49 -30.76
CA ASN A 78 4.86 2.22 -30.94
C ASN A 78 4.29 1.56 -29.66
N HIS A 79 2.96 1.49 -29.56
CA HIS A 79 2.21 0.46 -28.80
C HIS A 79 1.30 -0.46 -29.67
N PRO A 80 1.66 -0.83 -30.92
CA PRO A 80 0.77 -1.67 -31.73
C PRO A 80 0.69 -3.11 -31.22
N ALA A 81 1.70 -3.63 -30.50
CA ALA A 81 1.77 -5.05 -30.13
C ALA A 81 0.67 -5.48 -29.15
N LEU A 82 0.46 -4.73 -28.06
CA LEU A 82 -0.55 -5.07 -27.06
C LEU A 82 -1.98 -4.90 -27.61
N THR A 83 -2.21 -3.81 -28.35
CA THR A 83 -3.49 -3.52 -29.00
C THR A 83 -3.83 -4.57 -30.07
N SER A 84 -2.83 -5.05 -30.80
CA SER A 84 -3.00 -6.12 -31.80
C SER A 84 -3.22 -7.50 -31.15
N GLN A 85 -2.60 -7.78 -30.00
CA GLN A 85 -2.81 -9.02 -29.24
C GLN A 85 -4.22 -9.08 -28.61
N LEU A 86 -4.77 -7.95 -28.16
CA LEU A 86 -6.14 -7.86 -27.65
C LEU A 86 -7.19 -8.04 -28.76
N HIS A 87 -6.94 -7.46 -29.94
CA HIS A 87 -7.80 -7.65 -31.12
C HIS A 87 -7.80 -9.09 -31.64
N ALA A 88 -6.69 -9.83 -31.54
CA ALA A 88 -6.60 -11.22 -31.99
C ALA A 88 -7.52 -12.20 -31.22
N HIS A 89 -7.98 -11.81 -30.02
CA HIS A 89 -8.91 -12.59 -29.19
C HIS A 89 -10.31 -11.96 -29.08
N GLY A 90 -10.66 -10.99 -29.94
CA GLY A 90 -12.01 -10.41 -30.00
C GLY A 90 -12.34 -9.40 -28.89
N LEU A 91 -11.33 -8.86 -28.20
CA LEU A 91 -11.51 -7.82 -27.19
C LEU A 91 -11.15 -6.45 -27.77
N SER A 92 -12.17 -5.60 -27.99
CA SER A 92 -12.00 -4.22 -28.43
C SER A 92 -12.00 -3.27 -27.23
N LEU A 93 -11.00 -2.39 -27.16
CA LEU A 93 -10.95 -1.28 -26.20
C LEU A 93 -11.76 -0.05 -26.67
N ASP A 94 -12.23 -0.05 -27.92
CA ASP A 94 -12.90 1.09 -28.52
C ASP A 94 -14.42 0.95 -28.43
N ASN A 95 -14.99 1.22 -27.25
CA ASN A 95 -16.43 1.47 -27.15
C ASN A 95 -16.70 2.97 -27.31
N ARG A 96 -16.54 3.50 -28.52
CA ARG A 96 -16.98 4.87 -28.83
C ARG A 96 -18.45 4.85 -29.26
N SER A 97 -19.32 4.64 -28.27
CA SER A 97 -20.76 4.89 -28.39
C SER A 97 -21.11 6.17 -27.62
N THR A 98 -21.78 7.09 -28.29
CA THR A 98 -22.22 8.42 -27.82
C THR A 98 -22.93 8.40 -26.46
N SER A 99 -22.33 8.98 -25.41
CA SER A 99 -23.02 9.39 -24.15
C SER A 99 -22.12 10.29 -23.25
N PRO A 100 -22.67 11.19 -22.41
CA PRO A 100 -21.96 11.81 -21.28
C PRO A 100 -22.42 11.23 -19.92
N PRO A 101 -21.64 11.33 -18.80
CA PRO A 101 -20.24 11.74 -18.64
C PRO A 101 -19.31 10.57 -18.21
N GLN A 102 -18.02 10.70 -18.56
CA GLN A 102 -16.81 10.06 -17.98
C GLN A 102 -16.93 8.60 -17.48
N SER A 103 -16.33 7.68 -18.22
CA SER A 103 -16.09 6.31 -17.76
C SER A 103 -15.40 6.30 -16.39
N PRO A 104 -15.93 5.60 -15.37
CA PRO A 104 -15.44 5.67 -13.98
C PRO A 104 -14.05 5.05 -13.77
N ASN A 105 -13.61 4.21 -14.71
CA ASN A 105 -12.31 3.56 -14.68
C ASN A 105 -11.60 3.79 -16.02
N VAL A 106 -10.33 4.18 -15.93
CA VAL A 106 -9.45 4.52 -17.04
C VAL A 106 -8.41 3.39 -17.21
N PRO A 107 -8.10 2.94 -18.43
CA PRO A 107 -7.03 1.96 -18.65
C PRO A 107 -5.71 2.44 -18.05
N TYR A 108 -4.94 1.54 -17.41
CA TYR A 108 -3.67 1.94 -16.78
C TYR A 108 -2.68 2.57 -17.79
N THR A 109 -2.79 2.22 -19.08
CA THR A 109 -1.93 2.69 -20.17
C THR A 109 -2.03 4.19 -20.41
N GLU A 110 -3.11 4.84 -19.97
CA GLU A 110 -3.25 6.30 -20.08
C GLU A 110 -2.37 7.05 -19.07
N TYR A 111 -1.84 6.36 -18.06
CA TYR A 111 -1.02 6.95 -17.01
C TYR A 111 0.48 6.68 -17.24
N ALA A 112 1.18 7.69 -17.77
CA ALA A 112 2.62 7.60 -18.07
C ALA A 112 3.50 7.26 -16.85
N PHE A 113 3.05 7.61 -15.64
CA PHE A 113 3.75 7.36 -14.39
C PHE A 113 3.63 5.90 -13.90
N VAL A 114 2.79 5.07 -14.51
CA VAL A 114 2.59 3.67 -14.12
C VAL A 114 3.55 2.77 -14.89
N ASP A 115 4.22 1.87 -14.18
CA ASP A 115 5.00 0.81 -14.80
C ASP A 115 4.11 -0.37 -15.15
N SER A 116 4.21 -0.79 -16.40
CA SER A 116 3.48 -1.90 -16.98
C SER A 116 4.34 -2.76 -17.89
N GLN A 117 5.66 -2.56 -17.91
CA GLN A 117 6.54 -3.26 -18.85
C GLN A 117 6.45 -4.78 -18.65
N GLN A 118 6.22 -5.23 -17.42
CA GLN A 118 6.17 -6.65 -17.09
C GLN A 118 4.85 -7.32 -17.48
N LEU A 119 3.75 -6.56 -17.67
CA LEU A 119 2.49 -7.11 -18.19
C LEU A 119 2.66 -7.66 -19.61
N LEU A 120 3.62 -7.13 -20.38
CA LEU A 120 3.96 -7.62 -21.72
C LEU A 120 4.55 -9.04 -21.71
N SER A 121 5.05 -9.51 -20.57
CA SER A 121 5.67 -10.82 -20.42
C SER A 121 4.70 -11.91 -19.92
N LEU A 122 3.45 -11.54 -19.63
CA LEU A 122 2.45 -12.48 -19.15
C LEU A 122 1.78 -13.22 -20.31
N PRO A 123 1.33 -14.47 -20.10
CA PRO A 123 0.45 -15.17 -21.03
C PRO A 123 -0.80 -14.34 -21.37
N SER A 124 -1.27 -14.43 -22.62
CA SER A 124 -2.48 -13.74 -23.09
C SER A 124 -3.71 -14.05 -22.23
N GLU A 125 -3.83 -15.31 -21.76
CA GLU A 125 -4.90 -15.77 -20.89
C GLU A 125 -4.92 -15.02 -19.55
N ASP A 126 -3.75 -14.81 -18.94
CA ASP A 126 -3.62 -14.08 -17.68
C ASP A 126 -3.97 -12.59 -17.87
N VAL A 127 -3.54 -11.99 -18.99
CA VAL A 127 -3.89 -10.60 -19.33
C VAL A 127 -5.39 -10.43 -19.54
N ALA A 128 -6.03 -11.36 -20.27
CA ALA A 128 -7.48 -11.36 -20.46
C ALA A 128 -8.22 -11.53 -19.13
N PHE A 129 -7.74 -12.43 -18.26
CA PHE A 129 -8.30 -12.62 -16.94
C PHE A 129 -8.17 -11.37 -16.07
N LEU A 130 -6.98 -10.75 -15.98
CA LEU A 130 -6.75 -9.49 -15.26
C LEU A 130 -7.64 -8.36 -15.79
N THR A 131 -7.83 -8.27 -17.10
CA THR A 131 -8.73 -7.30 -17.74
C THR A 131 -10.17 -7.53 -17.30
N SER A 132 -10.65 -8.79 -17.36
CA SER A 132 -12.02 -9.14 -16.96
C SER A 132 -12.30 -8.87 -15.47
N LYS A 133 -11.27 -8.86 -14.63
CA LYS A 133 -11.35 -8.55 -13.20
C LYS A 133 -11.14 -7.05 -12.89
N GLY A 134 -10.88 -6.23 -13.89
CA GLY A 134 -10.63 -4.79 -13.73
C GLY A 134 -9.30 -4.45 -13.06
N CYS A 135 -8.34 -5.38 -13.01
CA CYS A 135 -7.00 -5.15 -12.43
C CYS A 135 -6.19 -4.15 -13.26
N LEU A 136 -6.46 -4.08 -14.56
CA LEU A 136 -5.80 -3.23 -15.55
C LEU A 136 -6.53 -1.89 -15.76
N SER A 137 -7.43 -1.53 -14.84
CA SER A 137 -8.12 -0.25 -14.84
C SER A 137 -7.89 0.48 -13.52
N LEU A 138 -7.62 1.78 -13.63
CA LEU A 138 -7.38 2.67 -12.50
C LEU A 138 -8.50 3.72 -12.43
N PRO A 139 -8.79 4.29 -11.25
CA PRO A 139 -9.69 5.43 -11.13
C PRO A 139 -9.22 6.62 -11.97
N ALA A 140 -10.10 7.61 -12.16
CA ALA A 140 -9.70 8.91 -12.71
C ALA A 140 -8.67 9.63 -11.83
N SER A 141 -7.89 10.54 -12.41
CA SER A 141 -6.75 11.20 -11.74
C SER A 141 -7.14 11.91 -10.43
N ASN A 142 -8.30 12.58 -10.40
CA ASN A 142 -8.83 13.22 -9.19
C ASN A 142 -9.08 12.22 -8.04
N ALA A 143 -9.59 11.03 -8.36
CA ALA A 143 -9.79 9.98 -7.37
C ALA A 143 -8.45 9.41 -6.90
N ILE A 144 -7.50 9.17 -7.81
CA ILE A 144 -6.14 8.73 -7.45
C ILE A 144 -5.47 9.77 -6.53
N ASP A 145 -5.60 11.07 -6.83
CA ASP A 145 -5.10 12.16 -6.00
C ASP A 145 -5.65 12.09 -4.57
N GLU A 146 -6.96 11.85 -4.42
CA GLU A 146 -7.57 11.69 -3.09
C GLU A 146 -7.04 10.45 -2.37
N PHE A 147 -7.01 9.28 -3.02
CA PHE A 147 -6.47 8.05 -2.43
C PHE A 147 -5.01 8.23 -1.97
N ALA A 148 -4.17 8.86 -2.81
CA ALA A 148 -2.79 9.17 -2.47
C ALA A 148 -2.68 10.14 -1.29
N GLN A 149 -3.46 11.22 -1.28
CA GLN A 149 -3.52 12.13 -0.13
C GLN A 149 -3.94 11.41 1.15
N GLN A 150 -4.95 10.55 1.09
CA GLN A 150 -5.40 9.78 2.26
C GLN A 150 -4.36 8.78 2.73
N TYR A 151 -3.65 8.11 1.80
CA TYR A 151 -2.52 7.25 2.14
C TYR A 151 -1.43 8.01 2.91
N PHE A 152 -0.92 9.11 2.34
CA PHE A 152 0.16 9.89 2.98
C PHE A 152 -0.27 10.54 4.29
N LYS A 153 -1.55 10.91 4.40
CA LYS A 153 -2.09 11.54 5.60
C LYS A 153 -2.37 10.54 6.73
N ARG A 154 -2.90 9.35 6.42
CA ARG A 154 -3.48 8.44 7.43
C ARG A 154 -2.66 7.16 7.67
N ILE A 155 -1.97 6.66 6.64
CA ILE A 155 -1.33 5.34 6.67
C ILE A 155 0.19 5.48 6.73
N HIS A 156 0.75 6.31 5.86
CA HIS A 156 2.19 6.57 5.78
C HIS A 156 2.86 6.92 7.11
N PRO A 157 2.26 7.71 8.04
CA PRO A 157 2.88 8.00 9.33
C PRO A 157 3.14 6.76 10.20
N LEU A 158 2.44 5.65 9.95
CA LEU A 158 2.60 4.37 10.66
C LEU A 158 3.29 3.31 9.82
N VAL A 159 3.18 3.41 8.49
CA VAL A 159 3.60 2.38 7.53
C VAL A 159 4.24 3.06 6.30
N PRO A 160 5.42 3.70 6.46
CA PRO A 160 6.05 4.52 5.42
C PRO A 160 6.78 3.67 4.38
N VAL A 161 6.04 2.84 3.64
CA VAL A 161 6.63 1.95 2.61
C VAL A 161 7.00 2.68 1.32
N LEU A 162 6.42 3.86 1.07
CA LEU A 162 6.74 4.71 -0.07
C LEU A 162 7.55 5.92 0.40
N ASP A 163 8.21 6.60 -0.54
CA ASP A 163 8.72 7.95 -0.32
C ASP A 163 7.72 8.95 -0.89
N GLU A 164 7.20 9.84 -0.03
CA GLU A 164 6.14 10.77 -0.43
C GLU A 164 6.60 11.75 -1.50
N ALA A 165 7.78 12.34 -1.33
CA ALA A 165 8.33 13.32 -2.28
C ALA A 165 8.55 12.66 -3.65
N LYS A 166 9.18 11.48 -3.65
CA LYS A 166 9.43 10.71 -4.87
C LYS A 166 8.12 10.29 -5.55
N PHE A 167 7.12 9.85 -4.77
CA PHE A 167 5.82 9.48 -5.31
C PHE A 167 5.17 10.65 -6.05
N TRP A 168 5.08 11.84 -5.42
CA TRP A 168 4.45 12.99 -6.06
C TRP A 168 5.23 13.51 -7.26
N CYS A 169 6.56 13.43 -7.21
CA CYS A 169 7.43 13.77 -8.34
C CYS A 169 7.13 12.85 -9.55
N ILE A 170 7.08 11.54 -9.34
CA ILE A 170 6.77 10.57 -10.40
C ILE A 170 5.33 10.73 -10.89
N TYR A 171 4.36 10.79 -9.98
CA TYR A 171 2.93 10.90 -10.30
C TYR A 171 2.59 12.11 -11.16
N ARG A 172 3.27 13.25 -10.92
CA ARG A 172 3.07 14.50 -11.68
C ARG A 172 3.95 14.60 -12.92
N SER A 173 4.90 13.70 -13.08
CA SER A 173 5.78 13.70 -14.25
C SER A 173 4.96 13.42 -15.51
N LYS A 174 5.09 14.31 -16.50
CA LYS A 174 4.54 14.10 -17.84
C LYS A 174 5.50 13.31 -18.74
N GLN A 175 6.66 12.92 -18.23
CA GLN A 175 7.67 12.24 -19.02
C GLN A 175 7.35 10.75 -19.10
N ALA A 176 7.29 10.22 -20.32
CA ALA A 176 7.13 8.78 -20.55
C ALA A 176 8.38 7.98 -20.14
N THR A 177 9.53 8.65 -20.10
CA THR A 177 10.84 8.11 -19.74
C THR A 177 11.19 8.53 -18.31
N GLY A 178 11.59 7.57 -17.46
CA GLY A 178 12.00 7.86 -16.09
C GLY A 178 11.53 6.78 -15.11
N SER A 179 11.67 7.09 -13.81
CA SER A 179 11.13 6.23 -12.75
C SER A 179 9.60 6.18 -12.82
N LYS A 180 9.04 4.99 -12.65
CA LYS A 180 7.61 4.73 -12.69
C LYS A 180 7.16 4.04 -11.40
N ILE A 181 5.86 4.07 -11.14
CA ILE A 181 5.21 3.41 -10.00
C ILE A 181 4.66 2.08 -10.49
N SER A 182 5.03 0.98 -9.84
CA SER A 182 4.45 -0.34 -10.08
C SER A 182 2.92 -0.30 -10.00
N LEU A 183 2.24 -0.88 -11.01
CA LEU A 183 0.78 -1.00 -11.01
C LEU A 183 0.27 -1.73 -9.75
N PHE A 184 0.99 -2.77 -9.31
CA PHE A 184 0.66 -3.52 -8.10
C PHE A 184 0.71 -2.62 -6.85
N VAL A 185 1.78 -1.82 -6.72
CA VAL A 185 1.94 -0.89 -5.60
C VAL A 185 0.84 0.17 -5.61
N LEU A 186 0.52 0.74 -6.78
CA LEU A 186 -0.53 1.75 -6.91
C LEU A 186 -1.92 1.20 -6.55
N GLN A 187 -2.31 0.04 -7.08
CA GLN A 187 -3.57 -0.62 -6.73
C GLN A 187 -3.62 -0.95 -5.24
N SER A 188 -2.51 -1.41 -4.66
CA SER A 188 -2.41 -1.68 -3.22
C SER A 188 -2.55 -0.42 -2.37
N LEU A 189 -2.02 0.73 -2.83
CA LEU A 189 -2.18 2.02 -2.18
C LEU A 189 -3.64 2.50 -2.22
N ILE A 190 -4.29 2.38 -3.38
CA ILE A 190 -5.71 2.72 -3.55
C ILE A 190 -6.58 1.86 -2.64
N PHE A 191 -6.32 0.55 -2.61
CA PHE A 191 -6.95 -0.37 -1.65
C PHE A 191 -6.76 0.09 -0.20
N ALA A 192 -5.51 0.32 0.23
CA ALA A 192 -5.21 0.60 1.62
C ALA A 192 -5.85 1.92 2.10
N SER A 193 -5.94 2.91 1.21
CA SER A 193 -6.53 4.22 1.46
C SER A 193 -8.05 4.28 1.33
N CYS A 194 -8.69 3.25 0.72
CA CYS A 194 -10.13 3.17 0.50
C CYS A 194 -11.01 3.46 1.74
N PRO A 195 -10.68 2.97 2.95
CA PRO A 195 -11.47 3.30 4.15
C PRO A 195 -11.55 4.79 4.49
N PHE A 196 -10.65 5.61 3.94
CA PHE A 196 -10.52 7.04 4.24
C PHE A 196 -10.96 7.96 3.10
N ALA A 197 -11.14 7.44 1.89
CA ALA A 197 -11.68 8.20 0.76
C ALA A 197 -13.15 8.59 1.01
N SER A 198 -13.64 9.66 0.38
CA SER A 198 -15.03 10.09 0.48
C SER A 198 -15.98 9.07 -0.16
N LEU A 199 -17.23 8.99 0.32
CA LEU A 199 -18.22 8.10 -0.32
C LEU A 199 -18.51 8.55 -1.76
N GLU A 200 -18.51 9.86 -2.01
CA GLU A 200 -18.69 10.44 -3.34
C GLU A 200 -17.64 9.92 -4.34
N THR A 201 -16.36 9.96 -3.98
CA THR A 201 -15.28 9.46 -4.82
C THR A 201 -15.41 7.95 -5.09
N LEU A 202 -15.83 7.17 -4.10
CA LEU A 202 -16.07 5.74 -4.30
C LEU A 202 -17.22 5.47 -5.28
N LEU A 203 -18.31 6.22 -5.18
CA LEU A 203 -19.43 6.12 -6.11
C LEU A 203 -19.01 6.56 -7.53
N GLN A 204 -18.21 7.63 -7.65
CA GLN A 204 -17.65 8.07 -8.94
C GLN A 204 -16.71 7.03 -9.58
N CYS A 205 -16.03 6.21 -8.78
CA CYS A 205 -15.23 5.07 -9.27
C CYS A 205 -16.10 3.86 -9.68
N GLY A 206 -17.42 3.93 -9.51
CA GLY A 206 -18.36 2.88 -9.87
C GLY A 206 -18.55 1.80 -8.79
N PHE A 207 -18.17 2.06 -7.55
CA PHE A 207 -18.43 1.14 -6.42
C PHE A 207 -19.79 1.42 -5.80
N ASN A 208 -20.46 0.39 -5.27
CA ASN A 208 -21.79 0.55 -4.67
C ASN A 208 -21.73 1.14 -3.25
N ASP A 209 -20.80 0.64 -2.44
CA ASP A 209 -20.56 1.12 -1.08
C ASP A 209 -19.08 0.92 -0.69
N ARG A 210 -18.70 1.34 0.52
CA ARG A 210 -17.32 1.20 1.02
C ARG A 210 -16.85 -0.25 1.13
N ARG A 211 -17.73 -1.19 1.48
CA ARG A 211 -17.38 -2.60 1.64
C ARG A 211 -17.13 -3.24 0.28
N ASP A 212 -18.01 -2.93 -0.68
CA ASP A 212 -17.86 -3.32 -2.09
C ASP A 212 -16.55 -2.79 -2.67
N ALA A 213 -16.27 -1.50 -2.50
CA ALA A 213 -15.01 -0.88 -2.92
C ALA A 213 -13.79 -1.57 -2.29
N GLN A 214 -13.80 -1.77 -0.97
CA GLN A 214 -12.70 -2.41 -0.25
C GLN A 214 -12.44 -3.82 -0.78
N LYS A 215 -13.49 -4.62 -0.99
CA LYS A 215 -13.37 -5.99 -1.49
C LYS A 215 -12.83 -6.01 -2.93
N GLN A 216 -13.42 -5.24 -3.83
CA GLN A 216 -13.00 -5.22 -5.23
C GLN A 216 -11.56 -4.71 -5.40
N LEU A 217 -11.18 -3.63 -4.71
CA LEU A 217 -9.82 -3.10 -4.77
C LEU A 217 -8.80 -4.08 -4.18
N TYR A 218 -9.15 -4.77 -3.08
CA TYR A 218 -8.31 -5.84 -2.54
C TYR A 218 -8.13 -6.97 -3.54
N ASP A 219 -9.22 -7.49 -4.11
CA ASP A 219 -9.20 -8.60 -5.07
C ASP A 219 -8.35 -8.24 -6.31
N ARG A 220 -8.47 -6.99 -6.82
CA ARG A 220 -7.65 -6.49 -7.94
C ARG A 220 -6.15 -6.51 -7.61
N ALA A 221 -5.76 -5.93 -6.48
CA ALA A 221 -4.36 -5.86 -6.07
C ALA A 221 -3.79 -7.25 -5.74
N LYS A 222 -4.56 -8.10 -5.05
CA LYS A 222 -4.18 -9.49 -4.74
C LYS A 222 -3.91 -10.29 -6.02
N LEU A 223 -4.77 -10.19 -7.03
CA LEU A 223 -4.59 -10.90 -8.30
C LEU A 223 -3.31 -10.46 -9.04
N LEU A 224 -2.97 -9.17 -9.00
CA LEU A 224 -1.72 -8.67 -9.59
C LEU A 224 -0.48 -9.31 -8.93
N PHE A 225 -0.52 -9.54 -7.62
CA PHE A 225 0.54 -10.26 -6.91
C PHE A 225 0.55 -11.75 -7.26
N GLU A 226 -0.62 -12.41 -7.25
CA GLU A 226 -0.74 -13.85 -7.49
C GLU A 226 -0.28 -14.26 -8.90
N LEU A 227 -0.57 -13.43 -9.90
CA LEU A 227 -0.12 -13.63 -11.29
C LEU A 227 1.29 -13.09 -11.55
N ARG A 228 2.04 -12.71 -10.50
CA ARG A 228 3.44 -12.27 -10.58
C ARG A 228 3.67 -11.16 -11.61
N THR A 229 2.73 -10.20 -11.65
CA THR A 229 2.82 -9.06 -12.58
C THR A 229 3.98 -8.12 -12.27
N GLU A 230 4.49 -8.16 -11.03
CA GLU A 230 5.66 -7.42 -10.57
C GLU A 230 6.82 -8.39 -10.25
N LYS A 231 8.02 -8.06 -10.73
CA LYS A 231 9.25 -8.85 -10.51
C LYS A 231 10.16 -8.25 -9.44
N LEU A 232 10.10 -6.93 -9.26
CA LEU A 232 10.93 -6.20 -8.32
C LEU A 232 10.50 -6.53 -6.89
N SER A 233 11.44 -7.01 -6.08
CA SER A 233 11.17 -7.45 -4.72
C SER A 233 10.77 -6.29 -3.82
N HIS A 234 11.36 -5.09 -3.98
CA HIS A 234 10.90 -3.92 -3.21
C HIS A 234 9.44 -3.56 -3.49
N ALA A 235 9.00 -3.58 -4.75
CA ALA A 235 7.62 -3.26 -5.12
C ALA A 235 6.64 -4.34 -4.60
N ASN A 236 7.03 -5.62 -4.70
CA ASN A 236 6.26 -6.71 -4.11
C ASN A 236 6.16 -6.59 -2.58
N ALA A 237 7.25 -6.22 -1.89
CA ALA A 237 7.23 -5.96 -0.46
C ALA A 237 6.31 -4.78 -0.10
N GLN A 238 6.41 -3.66 -0.82
CA GLN A 238 5.56 -2.47 -0.62
C GLN A 238 4.07 -2.82 -0.71
N GLY A 239 3.65 -3.45 -1.82
CA GLY A 239 2.26 -3.83 -2.02
C GLY A 239 1.78 -4.88 -1.00
N ALA A 240 2.60 -5.88 -0.67
CA ALA A 240 2.26 -6.87 0.35
C ALA A 240 2.02 -6.22 1.72
N VAL A 241 2.86 -5.27 2.15
CA VAL A 241 2.65 -4.53 3.40
C VAL A 241 1.34 -3.73 3.36
N LEU A 242 1.02 -3.09 2.23
CA LEU A 242 -0.24 -2.36 2.08
C LEU A 242 -1.46 -3.29 2.17
N LEU A 243 -1.38 -4.48 1.57
CA LEU A 243 -2.44 -5.50 1.64
C LEU A 243 -2.67 -6.08 3.04
N THR A 244 -1.74 -5.90 3.98
CA THR A 244 -1.97 -6.26 5.40
C THR A 244 -3.11 -5.48 6.06
N HIS A 245 -3.60 -4.41 5.43
CA HIS A 245 -4.76 -3.65 5.90
C HIS A 245 -6.10 -4.33 5.57
N TYR A 246 -6.08 -5.44 4.81
CA TYR A 246 -7.27 -6.23 4.56
C TYR A 246 -7.65 -7.04 5.80
N ILE A 247 -8.83 -6.76 6.32
CA ILE A 247 -9.41 -7.45 7.48
C ILE A 247 -10.80 -7.89 7.06
N SER A 248 -11.00 -9.20 7.03
CA SER A 248 -12.26 -9.84 6.63
C SER A 248 -12.62 -10.92 7.65
N ALA A 249 -13.93 -11.09 7.88
CA ALA A 249 -14.44 -12.16 8.75
C ALA A 249 -14.26 -13.53 8.11
N GLU A 250 -14.35 -13.57 6.78
CA GLU A 250 -14.27 -14.72 5.91
C GLU A 250 -12.85 -15.24 5.77
N ASP A 251 -11.86 -14.32 5.76
CA ASP A 251 -10.44 -14.64 5.83
C ASP A 251 -9.73 -13.85 6.94
N PRO A 252 -9.82 -14.31 8.20
CA PRO A 252 -9.12 -13.67 9.30
C PRO A 252 -7.60 -13.69 9.13
N GLN A 253 -7.04 -14.66 8.40
CA GLN A 253 -5.59 -14.87 8.31
C GLN A 253 -4.93 -14.03 7.22
N ALA A 254 -5.71 -13.46 6.29
CA ALA A 254 -5.22 -12.62 5.18
C ALA A 254 -4.10 -11.66 5.59
N GLY A 255 -4.32 -10.82 6.60
CA GLY A 255 -3.33 -9.84 7.05
C GLY A 255 -2.01 -10.48 7.51
N SER A 256 -2.07 -11.62 8.21
CA SER A 256 -0.89 -12.36 8.65
C SER A 256 -0.16 -13.03 7.48
N LEU A 257 -0.87 -13.52 6.47
CA LEU A 257 -0.25 -14.07 5.25
C LEU A 257 0.44 -12.98 4.43
N TRP A 258 -0.13 -11.77 4.36
CA TRP A 258 0.52 -10.64 3.71
C TRP A 258 1.77 -10.15 4.44
N VAL A 259 1.80 -10.22 5.77
CA VAL A 259 3.05 -9.99 6.54
C VAL A 259 4.10 -11.02 6.15
N THR A 260 3.75 -12.31 6.07
CA THR A 260 4.68 -13.36 5.66
C THR A 260 5.26 -13.09 4.26
N ARG A 261 4.41 -12.76 3.29
CA ARG A 261 4.84 -12.41 1.92
C ARG A 261 5.74 -11.17 1.89
N ALA A 262 5.44 -10.17 2.71
CA ALA A 262 6.29 -8.98 2.80
C ALA A 262 7.67 -9.30 3.38
N ILE A 263 7.74 -10.18 4.40
CA ILE A 263 9.01 -10.67 4.98
C ILE A 263 9.81 -11.43 3.92
N GLU A 264 9.18 -12.34 3.17
CA GLU A 264 9.85 -13.10 2.10
C GLU A 264 10.48 -12.16 1.06
N GLN A 265 9.73 -11.16 0.59
CA GLN A 265 10.22 -10.19 -0.38
C GLN A 265 11.34 -9.31 0.20
N ALA A 266 11.25 -8.90 1.46
CA ALA A 266 12.31 -8.13 2.11
C ALA A 266 13.60 -8.94 2.28
N ILE A 267 13.50 -10.25 2.59
CA ILE A 267 14.67 -11.15 2.64
C ILE A 267 15.34 -11.25 1.26
N LEU A 268 14.57 -11.32 0.17
CA LEU A 268 15.13 -11.36 -1.19
C LEU A 268 15.94 -10.10 -1.54
N ILE A 269 15.54 -8.94 -1.03
CA ILE A 269 16.25 -7.66 -1.20
C ILE A 269 17.61 -7.66 -0.48
N ASP A 270 17.73 -8.40 0.62
CA ASP A 270 18.93 -8.43 1.48
C ASP A 270 19.83 -9.67 1.27
N ALA A 271 19.36 -10.66 0.51
CA ALA A 271 20.17 -11.81 0.13
C ALA A 271 21.41 -11.38 -0.67
N GLN A 272 22.57 -11.98 -0.38
CA GLN A 272 23.82 -11.75 -1.10
C GLN A 272 24.38 -13.09 -1.65
N PRO A 273 24.71 -13.17 -2.96
CA PRO A 273 24.41 -12.17 -3.99
C PRO A 273 22.89 -12.05 -4.17
N SER A 274 22.39 -10.85 -4.47
CA SER A 274 20.96 -10.65 -4.68
C SER A 274 20.51 -11.47 -5.89
N LEU A 275 19.42 -12.24 -5.75
CA LEU A 275 18.90 -13.09 -6.83
C LEU A 275 18.44 -12.27 -8.05
N LEU A 276 18.15 -10.99 -7.84
CA LEU A 276 17.85 -10.01 -8.87
C LEU A 276 18.83 -8.83 -8.75
N VAL A 277 19.24 -8.26 -9.89
CA VAL A 277 20.06 -7.04 -9.95
C VAL A 277 19.17 -5.84 -9.61
N GLU A 278 18.78 -5.73 -8.35
CA GLU A 278 17.93 -4.66 -7.85
C GLU A 278 18.73 -3.77 -6.92
N ASN A 279 19.08 -2.56 -7.41
CA ASN A 279 19.78 -1.58 -6.60
C ASN A 279 18.78 -0.81 -5.71
N VAL A 280 18.40 -1.42 -4.59
CA VAL A 280 17.49 -0.82 -3.61
C VAL A 280 18.27 0.05 -2.63
N ALA A 281 17.92 1.34 -2.57
CA ALA A 281 18.51 2.27 -1.62
C ALA A 281 18.32 1.78 -0.17
N THR A 282 19.36 1.94 0.67
CA THR A 282 19.34 1.54 2.07
C THR A 282 18.19 2.17 2.86
N SER A 283 17.85 3.42 2.57
CA SER A 283 16.72 4.12 3.20
C SER A 283 15.38 3.41 2.94
N LEU A 284 15.16 2.91 1.71
CA LEU A 284 13.96 2.16 1.36
C LEU A 284 13.94 0.78 2.05
N LYS A 285 15.08 0.09 2.10
CA LYS A 285 15.20 -1.19 2.84
C LYS A 285 14.80 -1.03 4.31
N LYS A 286 15.34 -0.01 4.97
CA LYS A 286 14.99 0.33 6.36
C LYS A 286 13.49 0.61 6.49
N ARG A 287 12.95 1.53 5.68
CA ARG A 287 11.52 1.88 5.67
C ARG A 287 10.61 0.66 5.52
N LEU A 288 10.97 -0.26 4.62
CA LEU A 288 10.25 -1.52 4.40
C LEU A 288 10.27 -2.42 5.64
N TRP A 289 11.45 -2.73 6.16
CA TRP A 289 11.58 -3.56 7.36
C TRP A 289 10.82 -2.98 8.55
N TRP A 290 10.88 -1.66 8.75
CA TRP A 290 10.13 -1.00 9.82
C TRP A 290 8.63 -1.09 9.63
N SER A 291 8.16 -0.87 8.40
CA SER A 291 6.74 -0.99 8.06
C SER A 291 6.23 -2.42 8.28
N ILE A 292 7.01 -3.43 7.90
CA ILE A 292 6.72 -4.84 8.13
C ILE A 292 6.63 -5.14 9.63
N LEU A 293 7.62 -4.71 10.42
CA LEU A 293 7.65 -4.92 11.87
C LEU A 293 6.43 -4.27 12.54
N LEU A 294 6.15 -3.01 12.25
CA LEU A 294 5.02 -2.30 12.87
C LEU A 294 3.67 -2.93 12.50
N ARG A 295 3.49 -3.38 11.26
CA ARG A 295 2.29 -4.12 10.85
C ARG A 295 2.17 -5.47 11.53
N ASP A 296 3.25 -6.24 11.63
CA ASP A 296 3.29 -7.50 12.36
C ASP A 296 2.87 -7.29 13.83
N ARG A 297 3.47 -6.33 14.52
CA ARG A 297 3.11 -6.01 15.92
C ARG A 297 1.66 -5.56 16.07
N SER A 298 1.20 -4.67 15.19
CA SER A 298 -0.16 -4.14 15.22
C SER A 298 -1.21 -5.24 15.03
N LEU A 299 -0.99 -6.14 14.08
CA LEU A 299 -1.84 -7.30 13.84
C LEU A 299 -1.81 -8.28 15.01
N CYS A 300 -0.63 -8.51 15.61
CA CYS A 300 -0.51 -9.40 16.76
C CYS A 300 -1.28 -8.92 17.98
N ILE A 301 -1.22 -7.61 18.26
CA ILE A 301 -1.97 -7.00 19.35
C ILE A 301 -3.47 -7.02 19.03
N GLY A 302 -3.86 -6.57 17.84
CA GLY A 302 -5.28 -6.46 17.44
C GLY A 302 -5.99 -7.81 17.30
N LEU A 303 -5.28 -8.84 16.84
CA LEU A 303 -5.84 -10.17 16.56
C LEU A 303 -5.40 -11.24 17.56
N ARG A 304 -4.64 -10.87 18.60
CA ARG A 304 -4.07 -11.78 19.62
C ARG A 304 -3.26 -12.92 19.01
N ARG A 305 -2.38 -12.58 18.06
CA ARG A 305 -1.51 -13.52 17.34
C ARG A 305 -0.08 -13.45 17.85
N ARG A 306 0.69 -14.47 17.51
CA ARG A 306 2.14 -14.47 17.74
C ARG A 306 2.82 -13.63 16.64
N PRO A 307 3.78 -12.76 17.01
CA PRO A 307 4.58 -12.03 16.04
C PRO A 307 5.38 -12.96 15.14
N GLN A 308 5.43 -12.62 13.85
CA GLN A 308 6.17 -13.37 12.82
C GLN A 308 7.61 -12.87 12.68
N VAL A 309 7.84 -11.56 12.87
CA VAL A 309 9.18 -10.98 12.72
C VAL A 309 10.04 -11.33 13.94
N THR A 310 11.08 -12.13 13.73
CA THR A 310 12.10 -12.46 14.74
C THR A 310 13.27 -11.48 14.69
N SER A 311 14.00 -11.32 15.80
CA SER A 311 15.18 -10.45 15.90
C SER A 311 16.28 -10.75 14.87
N SER A 312 16.33 -11.98 14.36
CA SER A 312 17.28 -12.40 13.33
C SER A 312 17.06 -11.77 11.95
N PHE A 313 15.85 -11.30 11.64
CA PHE A 313 15.51 -10.82 10.29
C PHE A 313 15.94 -9.39 10.00
N TYR A 314 16.19 -8.56 11.02
CA TYR A 314 16.54 -7.15 10.84
C TYR A 314 17.98 -6.83 11.26
N ARG A 315 18.92 -7.79 11.09
CA ARG A 315 20.36 -7.67 11.45
C ARG A 315 21.07 -6.44 10.84
N TRP A 316 20.40 -5.71 9.95
CA TRP A 316 20.83 -4.53 9.19
C TRP A 316 20.13 -3.22 9.61
N SER A 317 19.35 -3.20 10.70
CA SER A 317 18.65 -1.98 11.11
C SER A 317 19.58 -1.01 11.83
N ASP A 318 20.52 -0.42 11.08
CA ASP A 318 20.93 0.95 11.39
C ASP A 318 19.66 1.75 11.59
N TRP A 319 19.67 2.58 12.63
CA TRP A 319 18.46 3.21 13.14
C TRP A 319 17.78 3.98 12.01
N LEU A 320 16.44 3.95 12.02
CA LEU A 320 15.68 4.81 11.12
C LEU A 320 16.04 6.25 11.48
N SER A 321 16.82 6.88 10.61
CA SER A 321 17.33 8.22 10.86
C SER A 321 16.48 9.23 10.10
N ILE A 322 16.60 10.49 10.49
CA ILE A 322 15.83 11.55 9.85
C ILE A 322 16.26 11.72 8.38
N GLU A 323 17.50 11.37 8.07
CA GLU A 323 18.09 11.38 6.73
C GLU A 323 17.40 10.37 5.80
N ASP A 324 16.94 9.23 6.33
CA ASP A 324 16.16 8.24 5.59
C ASP A 324 14.83 8.83 5.08
N PHE A 325 14.40 9.98 5.60
CA PHE A 325 13.17 10.73 5.29
C PHE A 325 13.41 12.14 4.73
N SER A 326 14.67 12.55 4.55
CA SER A 326 15.07 13.93 4.26
C SER A 326 14.22 14.62 3.18
N GLU A 327 14.09 14.05 1.99
CA GLU A 327 13.31 14.62 0.88
C GLU A 327 11.83 14.83 1.24
N GLU A 328 11.18 13.84 1.85
CA GLU A 328 9.76 13.93 2.17
C GLU A 328 9.44 14.82 3.37
N LEU A 329 10.42 15.15 4.21
CA LEU A 329 10.20 16.13 5.28
C LEU A 329 9.96 17.53 4.70
N TYR A 330 10.66 17.90 3.62
CA TYR A 330 10.55 19.22 3.00
C TYR A 330 9.50 19.29 1.90
N GLN A 331 9.25 18.18 1.19
CA GLN A 331 8.39 18.14 0.00
C GLN A 331 7.07 17.39 0.23
N SER A 332 6.64 17.23 1.49
CA SER A 332 5.33 16.66 1.79
C SER A 332 4.22 17.54 1.22
N ARG A 333 3.17 16.92 0.71
CA ARG A 333 1.97 17.62 0.20
C ARG A 333 0.80 17.54 1.16
N VAL A 334 0.89 16.75 2.22
CA VAL A 334 -0.20 16.53 3.18
C VAL A 334 0.07 17.14 4.56
N TYR A 335 1.33 17.39 4.90
CA TYR A 335 1.74 17.95 6.19
C TYR A 335 2.86 18.97 6.02
N ASP A 336 2.93 19.95 6.91
CA ASP A 336 4.09 20.83 7.00
C ASP A 336 5.31 20.12 7.63
N TYR A 337 6.49 20.73 7.48
CA TYR A 337 7.76 20.19 7.99
C TYR A 337 7.74 19.87 9.49
N ASN A 338 7.17 20.74 10.32
CA ASN A 338 7.15 20.54 11.77
C ASN A 338 6.27 19.34 12.13
N THR A 339 5.11 19.24 11.49
CA THR A 339 4.21 18.09 11.65
C THR A 339 4.89 16.79 11.21
N LYS A 340 5.59 16.77 10.06
CA LYS A 340 6.36 15.60 9.60
C LYS A 340 7.44 15.20 10.59
N ARG A 341 8.17 16.16 11.17
CA ARG A 341 9.18 15.90 12.21
C ARG A 341 8.58 15.27 13.47
N VAL A 342 7.43 15.76 13.94
CA VAL A 342 6.74 15.20 15.11
C VAL A 342 6.25 13.78 14.81
N LEU A 343 5.66 13.54 13.65
CA LEU A 343 5.22 12.22 13.21
C LEU A 343 6.39 11.22 13.12
N PHE A 344 7.52 11.65 12.57
CA PHE A 344 8.74 10.85 12.54
C PHE A 344 9.25 10.52 13.96
N GLY A 345 9.24 11.50 14.88
CA GLY A 345 9.59 11.26 16.28
C GLY A 345 8.65 10.25 16.96
N ALA A 346 7.36 10.29 16.65
CA ALA A 346 6.39 9.30 17.13
C ALA A 346 6.68 7.89 16.57
N LEU A 347 7.02 7.79 15.28
CA LEU A 347 7.43 6.54 14.64
C LEU A 347 8.68 5.94 15.31
N GLN A 348 9.71 6.77 15.58
CA GLN A 348 10.92 6.34 16.30
C GLN A 348 10.62 5.88 17.73
N ASN A 349 9.69 6.54 18.43
CA ASN A 349 9.30 6.12 19.77
C ASN A 349 8.56 4.77 19.78
N GLN A 350 7.68 4.52 18.80
CA GLN A 350 7.04 3.21 18.65
C GLN A 350 8.06 2.10 18.46
N TRP A 351 9.12 2.37 17.69
CA TRP A 351 10.23 1.44 17.53
C TRP A 351 10.92 1.11 18.86
N ARG A 352 11.36 2.12 19.63
CA ARG A 352 12.04 1.92 20.93
C ARG A 352 11.21 1.02 21.87
N LEU A 353 9.89 1.17 21.83
CA LEU A 353 8.99 0.33 22.63
C LEU A 353 8.95 -1.13 22.16
N VAL A 354 9.01 -1.38 20.85
CA VAL A 354 9.05 -2.75 20.30
C VAL A 354 10.39 -3.42 20.64
N GLU A 355 11.50 -2.69 20.55
CA GLU A 355 12.83 -3.20 20.87
C GLU A 355 12.99 -3.52 22.36
N ASN A 356 12.60 -2.62 23.26
CA ASN A 356 12.72 -2.83 24.70
C ASN A 356 11.90 -4.03 25.19
N LYS A 357 10.71 -4.25 24.61
CA LYS A 357 9.89 -5.43 24.92
C LYS A 357 10.53 -6.73 24.44
N ASN A 358 11.25 -6.72 23.32
CA ASN A 358 12.00 -7.88 22.87
C ASN A 358 13.19 -8.16 23.81
N HIS A 359 13.92 -7.12 24.26
CA HIS A 359 15.01 -7.27 25.22
C HIS A 359 14.53 -7.84 26.56
N GLN A 360 13.47 -7.29 27.17
CA GLN A 360 12.90 -7.81 28.41
C GLN A 360 12.46 -9.28 28.31
N LYS A 361 11.93 -9.69 27.15
CA LYS A 361 11.50 -11.08 26.91
C LYS A 361 12.68 -12.04 26.71
N ILE A 362 13.81 -11.54 26.19
CA ILE A 362 15.06 -12.29 26.09
C ILE A 362 15.69 -12.43 27.49
N THR A 363 15.79 -11.35 28.26
CA THR A 363 16.32 -11.37 29.63
C THR A 363 15.54 -12.31 30.53
N HIS A 364 14.20 -12.24 30.53
CA HIS A 364 13.38 -13.19 31.30
C HIS A 364 13.55 -14.64 30.85
N ARG A 365 13.75 -14.91 29.55
CA ARG A 365 13.98 -16.28 29.05
C ARG A 365 15.34 -16.82 29.47
N VAL A 366 16.38 -15.98 29.44
CA VAL A 366 17.72 -16.33 29.91
C VAL A 366 17.71 -16.60 31.41
N GLU A 367 17.09 -15.72 32.21
CA GLU A 367 16.94 -15.93 33.65
C GLU A 367 16.16 -17.22 33.98
N THR A 368 15.08 -17.53 33.26
CA THR A 368 14.36 -18.81 33.47
C THR A 368 15.14 -20.03 33.01
N ALA A 369 16.01 -19.90 32.01
CA ALA A 369 16.87 -20.98 31.56
C ALA A 369 18.01 -21.24 32.56
N ASP A 370 18.66 -20.18 33.06
CA ASP A 370 19.70 -20.28 34.09
C ASP A 370 19.13 -20.82 35.41
N THR A 371 17.89 -20.46 35.77
CA THR A 371 17.20 -21.01 36.95
C THR A 371 16.88 -22.51 36.76
N ALA A 372 16.51 -22.94 35.55
CA ALA A 372 16.24 -24.35 35.24
C ALA A 372 17.53 -25.19 35.20
N SER A 373 18.64 -24.62 34.72
CA SER A 373 19.96 -25.25 34.74
C SER A 373 20.51 -25.42 36.16
N ASN A 374 20.32 -24.42 37.02
CA ASN A 374 20.71 -24.48 38.44
C ASN A 374 19.87 -25.49 39.25
N LEU A 375 18.60 -25.72 38.87
CA LEU A 375 17.77 -26.76 39.47
C LEU A 375 18.21 -28.17 39.05
N THR A 376 18.73 -28.35 37.83
CA THR A 376 19.26 -29.66 37.40
C THR A 376 20.62 -30.01 38.01
N GLU A 377 21.46 -29.03 38.38
CA GLU A 377 22.71 -29.31 39.11
C GLU A 377 22.47 -29.67 40.57
N HIS A 378 21.46 -29.06 41.22
CA HIS A 378 21.17 -29.37 42.63
C HIS A 378 20.45 -30.71 42.82
N ASP A 379 19.72 -31.22 41.81
CA ASP A 379 19.04 -32.52 41.87
C ASP A 379 19.95 -33.73 41.53
N VAL A 380 21.14 -33.49 40.97
CA VAL A 380 22.14 -34.54 40.72
C VAL A 380 22.97 -34.83 41.99
N ASP A 381 23.04 -33.90 42.93
CA ASP A 381 23.84 -34.05 44.15
C ASP A 381 23.08 -34.76 45.30
N VAL A 382 21.74 -34.86 45.23
CA VAL A 382 20.91 -35.56 46.24
C VAL A 382 20.78 -37.07 45.95
N ARG A 383 21.29 -37.57 44.81
CA ARG A 383 21.35 -39.02 44.50
C ARG A 383 22.72 -39.66 44.70
N ARG A 384 23.67 -38.96 45.34
CA ARG A 384 25.04 -39.45 45.58
C ARG A 384 25.48 -39.46 47.05
N GLN A 385 24.54 -39.46 48.00
CA GLN A 385 24.82 -39.77 49.40
C GLN A 385 24.09 -41.02 49.86
#